data_AF-A0A936BU68-F1
#
_entry.id   AF-A0A936BU68-F1
#
_cell.length_a   1.000
_cell.length_b   1.000
_cell.length_c   1.000
_cell.angle_alpha   90.00
_cell.angle_beta   90.00
_cell.angle_gamma   90.00
#
_symmetry.space_group_name_H-M   'P 1'
#
loop_
_entity.id
_entity.type
_entity.pdbx_description
1 polymer ?
#
loop_
_entity_poly.entity_id
_entity_poly.type
_entity_poly.pdbx_seq_one_letter_code
_entity_poly.pdbx_strand_id
1 'polypeptide(L)'
;MSRAGWLGALVVVLALIYGLMGGEFSTFDWLALRRQEKAETQAIARLTAEVDSLKRYARQVQTDRRLMEQLARENFGMIRRGEFLYRLETDSLDAQ
;
A
#
# COMPACT_ATOMS: atom_id res chain seq x y z
N MET A 1 -14.80 -25.97 -53.21
CA MET A 1 -15.63 -25.29 -52.19
C MET A 1 -16.17 -24.00 -52.79
N SER A 2 -17.48 -23.83 -52.84
CA SER A 2 -18.11 -22.66 -53.47
C SER A 2 -17.75 -21.38 -52.73
N ARG A 3 -17.45 -20.30 -53.47
CA ARG A 3 -17.13 -18.97 -52.93
C ARG A 3 -18.21 -18.48 -51.95
N ALA A 4 -19.45 -18.90 -52.15
CA ALA A 4 -20.58 -18.62 -51.27
C ALA A 4 -20.46 -19.27 -49.88
N GLY A 5 -19.86 -20.46 -49.78
CA GLY A 5 -19.63 -21.13 -48.49
C GLY A 5 -18.56 -20.43 -47.66
N TRP A 6 -17.53 -19.88 -48.32
CA TRP A 6 -16.49 -19.09 -47.67
C TRP A 6 -17.02 -17.75 -47.17
N LEU A 7 -17.88 -17.08 -47.95
CA LEU A 7 -18.55 -15.85 -47.53
C LEU A 7 -19.47 -16.09 -46.33
N GLY A 8 -20.24 -17.19 -46.34
CA GLY A 8 -21.08 -17.56 -45.19
C GLY A 8 -20.26 -17.81 -43.93
N ALA A 9 -19.16 -18.57 -44.04
CA ALA A 9 -18.26 -18.81 -42.92
C ALA A 9 -17.64 -17.51 -42.38
N LEU A 10 -17.24 -16.60 -43.27
CA LEU A 10 -16.66 -15.31 -42.89
C LEU A 10 -17.66 -14.42 -42.13
N VAL A 11 -18.92 -14.40 -42.56
CA VAL A 11 -20.00 -13.66 -41.87
C VAL A 11 -20.26 -14.23 -40.47
N VAL A 12 -20.28 -15.56 -40.33
CA VAL A 12 -20.46 -16.21 -39.02
C VAL A 12 -19.30 -15.88 -38.08
N VAL A 13 -18.06 -15.93 -38.57
CA VAL A 13 -16.87 -15.56 -37.78
C VAL A 13 -16.93 -14.09 -37.34
N LEU A 14 -17.29 -13.18 -38.25
CA LEU A 14 -17.46 -11.76 -37.93
C LEU A 14 -18.57 -11.51 -36.91
N ALA A 15 -19.71 -12.21 -37.01
CA ALA A 15 -20.80 -12.11 -36.05
C ALA A 15 -20.39 -12.60 -34.65
N LEU A 16 -19.59 -13.67 -34.57
CA LEU A 16 -19.04 -14.17 -33.31
C LEU A 16 -18.05 -13.18 -32.70
N ILE A 17 -17.14 -12.63 -33.50
CA ILE A 17 -16.18 -11.60 -33.04
C ILE A 17 -16.94 -10.36 -32.54
N TYR A 18 -17.96 -9.92 -33.28
CA TYR A 18 -18.80 -8.78 -32.89
C TYR A 18 -19.62 -9.09 -31.63
N GLY A 19 -20.11 -10.31 -31.43
CA GLY A 19 -20.79 -10.70 -30.18
C GLY A 19 -19.84 -10.74 -28.98
N LEU A 20 -18.59 -11.14 -29.19
CA LEU A 20 -17.57 -11.15 -28.14
C LEU A 20 -17.02 -9.75 -27.82
N MET A 21 -16.93 -8.85 -28.81
CA MET A 21 -16.35 -7.51 -28.65
C MET A 21 -17.38 -6.38 -28.51
N GLY A 22 -18.54 -6.51 -29.13
CA GLY A 22 -19.55 -5.46 -29.32
C GLY A 22 -20.75 -5.53 -28.38
N GLY A 23 -20.79 -6.51 -27.48
CA GLY A 23 -21.65 -6.42 -26.30
C GLY A 23 -21.08 -5.32 -25.41
N GLU A 24 -21.86 -4.26 -25.16
CA GLU A 24 -21.54 -3.00 -24.46
C GLU A 24 -20.82 -3.15 -23.09
N PHE A 25 -20.66 -4.38 -22.60
CA PHE A 25 -19.80 -4.79 -21.50
C PHE A 25 -19.14 -6.12 -21.87
N SER A 26 -17.89 -6.11 -22.33
CA SER A 26 -17.19 -7.34 -22.68
C SER A 26 -17.05 -8.23 -21.42
N THR A 27 -17.13 -9.54 -21.60
CA THR A 27 -16.84 -10.51 -20.51
C THR A 27 -15.43 -10.32 -19.94
N PHE A 28 -14.51 -9.80 -20.75
CA PHE A 28 -13.16 -9.42 -20.33
C PHE A 28 -13.16 -8.18 -19.41
N ASP A 29 -14.02 -7.21 -19.66
CA ASP A 29 -14.13 -5.99 -18.85
C ASP A 29 -14.68 -6.33 -17.46
N TRP A 30 -15.65 -7.23 -17.38
CA TRP A 30 -16.15 -7.73 -16.09
C TRP A 30 -15.05 -8.42 -15.28
N LEU A 31 -14.23 -9.25 -15.92
CA LEU A 31 -13.10 -9.91 -15.26
C LEU A 31 -12.04 -8.90 -14.81
N ALA A 32 -11.73 -7.91 -15.63
CA ALA A 32 -10.80 -6.83 -15.30
C ALA A 32 -11.32 -6.00 -14.12
N LEU A 33 -12.60 -5.61 -14.14
CA LEU A 33 -13.25 -4.86 -13.08
C LEU A 33 -13.26 -5.63 -11.77
N ARG A 34 -13.56 -6.94 -11.80
CA ARG A 34 -13.55 -7.80 -10.62
C ARG A 34 -12.15 -7.99 -10.04
N ARG A 35 -11.11 -7.99 -10.89
CA ARG A 35 -9.71 -7.99 -10.44
C ARG A 35 -9.34 -6.67 -9.77
N GLN A 36 -9.76 -5.54 -10.34
CA GLN A 36 -9.54 -4.22 -9.77
C GLN A 36 -10.25 -4.08 -8.43
N GLU A 37 -11.53 -4.43 -8.34
CA GLU A 37 -12.30 -4.42 -7.09
C GLU A 37 -11.62 -5.24 -5.99
N LYS A 38 -11.12 -6.43 -6.32
CA LYS A 38 -10.39 -7.27 -5.36
C LYS A 38 -9.09 -6.64 -4.91
N ALA A 39 -8.33 -6.04 -5.83
CA ALA A 39 -7.07 -5.36 -5.51
C ALA A 39 -7.29 -4.14 -4.60
N GLU A 40 -8.28 -3.31 -4.92
CA GLU A 40 -8.65 -2.15 -4.10
C GLU A 40 -9.14 -2.57 -2.72
N THR A 41 -9.99 -3.60 -2.64
CA THR A 41 -10.45 -4.15 -1.35
C THR A 41 -9.28 -4.62 -0.48
N GLN A 42 -8.29 -5.29 -1.09
CA GLN A 42 -7.08 -5.71 -0.37
C GLN A 42 -6.22 -4.52 0.08
N ALA A 43 -6.11 -3.48 -0.75
CA ALA A 43 -5.41 -2.25 -0.39
C ALA A 43 -6.08 -1.55 0.81
N ILE A 44 -7.41 -1.41 0.77
CA ILE A 44 -8.19 -0.84 1.87
C ILE A 44 -7.99 -1.64 3.16
N ALA A 45 -8.08 -2.97 3.10
CA ALA A 45 -7.87 -3.82 4.27
C ALA A 45 -6.47 -3.64 4.88
N ARG A 46 -5.43 -3.61 4.03
CA ARG A 46 -4.03 -3.38 4.46
C ARG A 46 -3.87 -2.01 5.13
N LEU A 47 -4.34 -0.95 4.48
CA LEU A 47 -4.22 0.42 4.99
C LEU A 47 -5.00 0.60 6.29
N THR A 48 -6.17 -0.02 6.41
CA THR A 48 -6.98 0.01 7.63
C THR A 48 -6.22 -0.63 8.80
N ALA A 49 -5.60 -1.80 8.57
CA ALA A 49 -4.80 -2.47 9.58
C ALA A 49 -3.58 -1.63 10.02
N GLU A 50 -2.93 -0.95 9.07
CA GLU A 50 -1.81 -0.05 9.33
C GLU A 50 -2.24 1.16 10.17
N VAL A 51 -3.32 1.85 9.77
CA VAL A 51 -3.89 2.98 10.52
C VAL A 51 -4.27 2.56 11.94
N ASP A 52 -4.89 1.38 12.11
CA ASP A 52 -5.27 0.89 13.42
C ASP A 52 -4.05 0.57 14.29
N SER A 53 -2.99 0.03 13.70
CA SER A 53 -1.73 -0.21 14.40
C SER A 53 -1.08 1.10 14.87
N LEU A 54 -1.03 2.12 14.00
CA LEU A 54 -0.50 3.43 14.32
C LEU A 54 -1.33 4.13 15.39
N LYS A 55 -2.67 4.03 15.32
CA LYS A 55 -3.56 4.56 16.37
C LYS A 55 -3.33 3.88 17.71
N ARG A 56 -3.12 2.56 17.74
CA ARG A 56 -2.77 1.83 18.98
C ARG A 56 -1.44 2.32 19.54
N TYR A 57 -0.42 2.46 18.70
CA TYR A 57 0.89 2.96 19.11
C TYR A 57 0.81 4.40 19.64
N ALA A 58 0.12 5.29 18.93
CA ALA A 58 -0.08 6.68 19.36
C ALA A 58 -0.77 6.75 20.73
N ARG A 59 -1.78 5.91 20.97
CA ARG A 59 -2.41 5.79 22.29
C ARG A 59 -1.42 5.31 23.35
N GLN A 60 -0.62 4.28 23.08
CA GLN A 60 0.39 3.79 24.01
C GLN A 60 1.40 4.87 24.40
N VAL A 61 1.91 5.64 23.42
CA VAL A 61 2.81 6.76 23.67
C VAL A 61 2.17 7.82 24.59
N GLN A 62 0.88 8.13 24.40
CA GLN A 62 0.18 9.12 25.23
C GLN A 62 -0.11 8.62 26.65
N THR A 63 -0.41 7.33 26.81
CA THR A 63 -0.82 6.77 28.11
C THR A 63 0.35 6.25 28.94
N ASP A 64 1.43 5.78 28.31
CA ASP A 64 2.58 5.21 29.00
C ASP A 64 3.69 6.24 29.18
N ARG A 65 3.86 6.70 30.43
CA ARG A 65 4.93 7.64 30.79
C ARG A 65 6.33 7.10 30.54
N ARG A 66 6.58 5.79 30.67
CA ARG A 66 7.92 5.22 30.45
C ARG A 66 8.28 5.29 28.98
N LEU A 67 7.33 4.94 28.11
CA LEU A 67 7.53 5.01 26.67
C LEU A 67 7.76 6.46 26.21
N MET A 68 6.99 7.40 26.76
CA MET A 68 7.16 8.83 26.49
C MET A 68 8.53 9.35 26.98
N GLU A 69 8.98 8.95 28.16
CA GLU A 69 10.30 9.33 28.70
C GLU A 69 11.45 8.76 27.83
N GLN A 70 11.34 7.51 27.42
CA GLN A 70 12.32 6.89 26.52
C GLN A 70 12.38 7.63 25.18
N LEU A 71 11.23 7.89 24.55
CA LEU A 71 11.17 8.64 23.29
C LEU A 71 11.76 10.06 23.43
N ALA A 72 11.51 10.73 24.55
CA ALA A 72 12.07 12.05 24.84
C ALA A 72 13.60 12.02 24.99
N ARG A 73 14.15 10.95 25.60
CA ARG A 73 15.60 10.76 25.72
C ARG A 73 16.24 10.41 24.38
N GLU A 74 15.64 9.51 23.60
CA GLU A 74 16.20 9.02 22.33
C GLU A 74 16.12 10.07 21.20
N ASN A 75 14.95 10.67 20.99
CA ASN A 75 14.74 11.58 19.85
C ASN A 75 15.14 13.02 20.15
N PHE A 76 15.10 13.43 21.42
CA PHE A 76 15.28 14.83 21.80
C PHE A 76 16.41 15.04 22.82
N GLY A 77 17.07 13.99 23.31
CA GLY A 77 18.16 14.11 24.28
C GLY A 77 17.74 14.73 25.61
N MET A 78 16.44 14.70 25.93
CA MET A 78 15.90 15.36 27.12
C MET A 78 16.33 14.61 28.39
N ILE A 79 16.73 15.36 29.41
CA ILE A 79 17.13 14.83 30.72
C ILE A 79 16.14 15.26 31.80
N ARG A 80 15.96 14.44 32.84
CA ARG A 80 15.08 14.78 33.96
C ARG A 80 15.73 15.85 34.84
N ARG A 81 14.92 16.65 35.53
CA ARG A 81 15.42 17.59 36.56
C ARG A 81 16.27 16.82 37.60
N GLY A 82 17.51 17.26 37.78
CA GLY A 82 18.48 16.65 38.68
C GLY A 82 19.43 15.63 38.05
N GLU A 83 19.28 15.32 36.76
CA GLU A 83 20.25 14.52 35.99
C GLU A 83 21.30 15.42 35.32
N PHE A 84 22.50 14.88 35.09
CA PHE A 84 23.59 15.56 34.37
C PHE A 84 23.94 14.77 33.10
N LEU A 85 23.98 15.45 31.96
CA LEU A 85 24.44 14.87 30.70
C LEU A 85 25.93 15.12 30.54
N TYR A 86 26.73 14.05 30.55
CA TYR A 86 28.15 14.12 30.21
C TYR A 86 28.33 13.79 28.73
N ARG A 87 28.78 14.77 27.94
CA ARG A 87 29.22 14.54 26.56
C ARG A 87 30.74 14.44 26.58
N LEU A 88 31.26 13.28 26.20
CA LEU A 88 32.69 13.07 26.03
C LEU A 88 33.01 13.40 24.58
N GLU A 89 33.77 14.46 24.35
CA GLU A 89 34.37 14.75 23.05
C GLU A 89 35.78 14.16 23.04
N THR A 90 36.17 13.51 21.95
CA THR A 90 37.55 13.06 21.75
C THR A 90 38.44 14.31 21.71
N ASP A 91 39.47 14.31 22.54
CA ASP A 91 40.39 15.44 22.65
C ASP A 91 41.10 15.66 21.29
N SER A 92 41.11 16.92 20.83
CA SER A 92 41.78 17.35 19.59
C SER A 92 43.30 17.13 19.60
N LEU A 93 43.87 16.69 20.72
CA LEU A 93 45.28 16.29 20.87
C LEU A 93 45.59 14.90 20.28
N ASP A 94 44.60 14.04 20.03
CA ASP A 94 44.79 12.73 19.39
C ASP A 94 44.73 12.79 17.85
N ALA A 95 44.45 13.97 17.27
CA ALA A 95 44.28 14.19 15.83
C ALA A 95 45.39 15.04 15.18
N GLN A 96 46.49 15.34 15.89
CA GLN A 96 47.67 16.06 15.37
C GLN A 96 48.89 15.15 15.23
#